data_AF-A0A372LFQ9-F1
#
_entry.id   AF-A0A372LFQ9-F1
#
_cell.length_a   1.000
_cell.length_b   1.000
_cell.length_c   1.000
_cell.angle_alpha   90.00
_cell.angle_beta   90.00
_cell.angle_gamma   90.00
#
_symmetry.space_group_name_H-M   'P 1'
#
loop_
_entity.id
_entity.type
_entity.pdbx_description
1 polymer ?
#
loop_
_entity_poly.entity_id
_entity_poly.type
_entity_poly.pdbx_seq_one_letter_code
_entity_poly.pdbx_strand_id
1 'polypeptide(L)'
;MKSKTILEIIFTVEGKVINGEGRGSNIGFPTANIDISSQYLESGVYGVRVDIKGSRYFGVMNIGKKPTFHKDYQKNIEIHIFDFNESIYGTSIYAEALFKIRDEQKFLSVDELKSQINKDIATATSIFKSITQIRGENNVSFR
;
A
#
# COMPACT_ATOMS: atom_id res chain seq x y z
N MET A 1 14.70 -24.27 17.39
CA MET A 1 13.61 -23.28 17.52
C MET A 1 13.43 -22.58 16.19
N LYS A 2 12.31 -22.81 15.47
CA LYS A 2 12.00 -22.02 14.27
C LYS A 2 11.65 -20.61 14.75
N SER A 3 12.52 -19.65 14.48
CA SER A 3 12.25 -18.24 14.76
C SER A 3 10.91 -17.89 14.12
N LYS A 4 9.92 -17.53 14.93
CA LYS A 4 8.64 -17.00 14.46
C LYS A 4 9.01 -15.70 13.74
N THR A 5 8.95 -15.65 12.41
CA THR A 5 9.32 -14.45 11.65
C THR A 5 8.38 -13.30 12.04
N ILE A 6 8.87 -12.44 12.94
CA ILE A 6 8.26 -11.16 13.28
C ILE A 6 8.66 -10.22 12.14
N LEU A 7 7.68 -9.68 11.43
CA LEU A 7 7.92 -8.53 10.58
C LEU A 7 8.01 -7.33 11.51
N GLU A 8 9.15 -6.65 11.49
CA GLU A 8 9.27 -5.35 12.13
C GLU A 8 8.39 -4.35 11.38
N ILE A 9 7.74 -3.47 12.14
CA ILE A 9 6.97 -2.37 11.59
C ILE A 9 7.97 -1.24 11.31
N ILE A 10 8.15 -0.89 10.04
CA ILE A 10 9.04 0.20 9.64
C ILE A 10 8.45 1.54 10.09
N PHE A 11 7.17 1.74 9.81
CA PHE A 11 6.37 2.88 10.25
C PHE A 11 4.88 2.57 10.12
N THR A 12 4.06 3.47 10.66
CA THR A 12 2.61 3.37 10.62
C THR A 12 2.01 4.60 9.96
N VAL A 13 0.83 4.42 9.38
CA VAL A 13 0.06 5.46 8.71
C VAL A 13 -1.36 5.35 9.25
N GLU A 14 -1.84 6.41 9.88
CA GLU A 14 -3.25 6.56 10.25
C GLU A 14 -3.81 7.76 9.50
N GLY A 15 -4.94 7.57 8.83
CA GLY A 15 -5.51 8.62 8.01
C GLY A 15 -6.89 8.29 7.49
N LYS A 16 -7.54 9.33 6.97
CA LYS A 16 -8.89 9.22 6.40
C LYS A 16 -8.79 8.89 4.91
N VAL A 17 -9.61 7.95 4.45
CA VAL A 17 -9.72 7.69 3.02
C VAL A 17 -10.46 8.85 2.35
N ILE A 18 -9.81 9.48 1.38
CA ILE A 18 -10.32 10.61 0.61
C ILE A 18 -10.49 10.25 -0.86
N ASN A 19 -11.21 11.10 -1.59
CA ASN A 19 -11.28 11.00 -3.05
C ASN A 19 -9.91 11.34 -3.65
N GLY A 20 -9.39 10.43 -4.46
CA GLY A 20 -8.24 10.68 -5.33
C GLY A 20 -8.66 11.14 -6.72
N GLU A 21 -7.69 11.26 -7.62
CA GLU A 21 -7.94 11.56 -9.04
C GLU A 21 -8.42 10.34 -9.85
N GLY A 22 -8.64 9.18 -9.21
CA GLY A 22 -9.10 7.96 -9.88
C GLY A 22 -8.08 7.34 -10.86
N ARG A 23 -6.82 7.81 -10.87
CA ARG A 23 -5.78 7.37 -11.81
C ARG A 23 -5.54 5.87 -11.77
N GLY A 24 -5.40 5.28 -10.57
CA GLY A 24 -5.22 3.84 -10.38
C GLY A 24 -6.40 3.03 -10.94
N SER A 25 -7.63 3.42 -10.58
CA SER A 25 -8.85 2.76 -11.06
C SER A 25 -8.94 2.76 -12.60
N ASN A 26 -8.60 3.87 -13.26
CA ASN A 26 -8.61 3.99 -14.73
C ASN A 26 -7.63 3.03 -15.42
N ILE A 27 -6.61 2.53 -14.71
CA ILE A 27 -5.62 1.59 -15.24
C ILE A 27 -5.76 0.18 -14.67
N GLY A 28 -6.82 -0.10 -13.89
CA GLY A 28 -7.14 -1.43 -13.35
C GLY A 28 -6.63 -1.70 -11.93
N PHE A 29 -6.13 -0.69 -11.22
CA PHE A 29 -5.59 -0.81 -9.86
C PHE A 29 -6.29 0.18 -8.92
N PRO A 30 -7.50 -0.13 -8.42
CA PRO A 30 -8.20 0.76 -7.50
C PRO A 30 -7.35 0.99 -6.24
N THR A 31 -7.19 2.26 -5.84
CA THR A 31 -6.41 2.65 -4.66
C THR A 31 -7.23 3.53 -3.72
N ALA A 32 -7.08 3.28 -2.41
CA ALA A 32 -7.53 4.19 -1.37
C ALA A 32 -6.49 5.31 -1.21
N ASN A 33 -6.91 6.56 -1.39
CA ASN A 33 -6.05 7.72 -1.17
C ASN A 33 -6.16 8.14 0.29
N ILE A 34 -5.05 8.22 1.00
CA ILE A 34 -5.04 8.43 2.45
C ILE A 34 -4.57 9.85 2.76
N ASP A 35 -5.45 10.62 3.39
CA ASP A 35 -5.12 11.96 3.87
C ASP A 35 -4.37 11.85 5.20
N ILE A 36 -3.13 12.35 5.21
CA ILE A 36 -2.27 12.38 6.37
C ILE A 36 -1.61 13.75 6.54
N SER A 37 -1.36 14.13 7.78
CA SER A 37 -0.64 15.35 8.12
C SER A 37 0.89 15.16 8.19
N SER A 38 1.40 13.94 8.07
CA SER A 38 2.83 13.64 8.23
C SER A 38 3.64 13.86 6.94
N GLN A 39 4.74 14.61 7.04
CA GLN A 39 5.62 14.93 5.91
C GLN A 39 6.91 14.10 5.85
N TYR A 40 7.20 13.30 6.89
CA TYR A 40 8.50 12.66 7.10
C TYR A 40 8.63 11.24 6.54
N LEU A 41 7.59 10.73 5.87
CA LEU A 41 7.62 9.39 5.32
C LEU A 41 8.48 9.33 4.06
N GLU A 42 9.39 8.36 4.02
CA GLU A 42 10.21 8.10 2.85
C GLU A 42 9.33 7.72 1.66
N SER A 43 9.68 8.24 0.48
CA SER A 43 8.99 7.87 -0.75
C SER A 43 9.32 6.42 -1.14
N GLY A 44 8.36 5.71 -1.72
CA GLY A 44 8.58 4.36 -2.20
C GLY A 44 7.32 3.53 -2.26
N VAL A 45 7.50 2.24 -2.50
CA VAL A 45 6.45 1.23 -2.51
C VAL A 45 6.71 0.26 -1.38
N TYR A 46 5.68 -0.01 -0.59
CA TYR A 46 5.76 -0.82 0.63
C TYR A 46 4.69 -1.91 0.64
N GLY A 47 5.04 -3.08 1.14
CA GLY A 47 4.05 -4.08 1.55
C GLY A 47 3.45 -3.66 2.88
N VAL A 48 2.11 -3.56 2.93
CA VAL A 48 1.39 -3.09 4.12
C VAL A 48 0.38 -4.10 4.64
N ARG A 49 0.13 -3.99 5.94
CA ARG A 49 -1.06 -4.54 6.59
C ARG A 49 -2.00 -3.39 6.93
N VAL A 50 -3.29 -3.54 6.66
CA VAL A 50 -4.28 -2.47 6.77
C VAL A 50 -5.45 -2.95 7.63
N ASP A 51 -5.75 -2.20 8.68
CA ASP A 51 -6.91 -2.41 9.53
C ASP A 51 -8.04 -1.45 9.14
N ILE A 52 -9.18 -2.03 8.79
CA ILE A 52 -10.38 -1.34 8.29
C ILE A 52 -11.58 -1.91 9.03
N LYS A 53 -12.25 -1.08 9.85
CA LYS A 53 -13.47 -1.46 10.60
C LYS A 53 -13.34 -2.78 11.40
N GLY A 54 -12.15 -3.05 11.95
CA GLY A 54 -11.87 -4.26 12.74
C GLY A 54 -11.47 -5.50 11.91
N SER A 55 -11.50 -5.39 10.58
CA SER A 55 -10.98 -6.41 9.67
C SER A 55 -9.59 -6.02 9.18
N ARG A 56 -8.76 -7.04 8.95
CA ARG A 56 -7.34 -6.90 8.63
C ARG A 56 -7.06 -7.42 7.24
N TYR A 57 -6.40 -6.59 6.44
CA TYR A 57 -6.08 -6.84 5.04
C TYR A 57 -4.59 -6.66 4.79
N PHE A 58 -4.15 -7.13 3.63
CA PHE A 58 -2.82 -6.84 3.10
C PHE A 58 -2.94 -5.99 1.85
N GLY A 59 -1.86 -5.33 1.48
CA GLY A 59 -1.84 -4.52 0.28
C GLY A 59 -0.46 -3.99 -0.08
N VAL A 60 -0.46 -3.13 -1.09
CA VAL A 60 0.71 -2.36 -1.51
C VAL A 60 0.40 -0.88 -1.31
N MET A 61 1.29 -0.18 -0.62
CA MET A 61 1.21 1.26 -0.40
C MET A 61 2.27 1.97 -1.25
N ASN A 62 1.83 2.93 -2.05
CA ASN A 62 2.69 3.90 -2.69
C ASN A 62 2.74 5.18 -1.85
N ILE A 63 3.94 5.64 -1.53
CA ILE A 63 4.19 6.96 -0.97
C ILE A 63 4.94 7.77 -2.03
N GLY A 64 4.25 8.75 -2.59
CA GLY A 64 4.80 9.63 -3.60
C GLY A 64 4.71 11.11 -3.23
N LYS A 65 5.12 11.96 -4.17
CA LYS A 65 4.97 13.42 -4.06
C LYS A 65 3.90 13.92 -5.01
N LYS A 66 2.98 14.76 -4.54
CA LYS A 66 2.11 15.50 -5.47
C LYS A 66 2.94 16.50 -6.26
N PRO A 67 2.80 16.58 -7.59
CA PRO A 67 3.35 17.68 -8.36
C PRO A 67 2.55 18.94 -8.05
N THR A 68 2.96 19.74 -7.06
CA THR A 68 2.30 20.99 -6.70
C THR A 68 3.06 22.21 -7.23
N PHE A 69 2.33 23.12 -7.89
CA PHE A 69 2.78 24.47 -8.26
C PHE A 69 2.79 25.44 -7.04
N HIS A 70 2.46 24.96 -5.84
CA HIS A 70 2.43 25.73 -4.60
C HIS A 70 3.32 25.09 -3.53
N LYS A 71 3.86 25.94 -2.65
CA LYS A 71 5.05 25.75 -1.80
C LYS A 71 5.02 24.58 -0.81
N ASP A 72 3.92 23.85 -0.68
CA ASP A 72 3.76 22.79 0.31
C ASP A 72 3.83 21.41 -0.37
N TYR A 73 4.95 20.72 -0.13
CA TYR A 73 5.23 19.37 -0.60
C TYR A 73 4.44 18.35 0.23
N GLN A 74 3.15 18.18 -0.09
CA GLN A 74 2.35 17.14 0.56
C GLN A 74 2.65 15.77 -0.05
N LYS A 75 2.93 14.79 0.81
CA LYS A 75 3.04 13.39 0.43
C LYS A 75 1.68 12.89 -0.02
N ASN A 76 1.68 12.11 -1.10
CA ASN A 76 0.50 11.37 -1.53
C ASN A 76 0.66 9.92 -1.10
N ILE A 77 -0.33 9.38 -0.39
CA ILE A 77 -0.35 7.97 0.00
C ILE A 77 -1.52 7.30 -0.70
N GLU A 78 -1.21 6.24 -1.44
CA GLU A 78 -2.19 5.42 -2.13
C GLU A 78 -2.00 3.96 -1.71
N ILE A 79 -3.07 3.29 -1.31
CA ILE A 79 -3.02 1.88 -0.92
C ILE A 79 -3.91 1.06 -1.84
N HIS A 80 -3.33 0.09 -2.53
CA HIS A 80 -4.06 -0.98 -3.20
C HIS A 80 -4.25 -2.13 -2.21
N ILE A 81 -5.47 -2.30 -1.73
CA ILE A 81 -5.84 -3.32 -0.73
C ILE A 81 -6.23 -4.59 -1.49
N PHE A 82 -5.62 -5.72 -1.13
CA PHE A 82 -5.92 -7.02 -1.74
C PHE A 82 -7.26 -7.57 -1.28
N ASP A 83 -7.93 -8.32 -2.16
CA ASP A 83 -9.23 -8.94 -1.95
C ASP A 83 -10.30 -7.97 -1.41
N PHE A 84 -10.23 -6.70 -1.83
CA PHE A 84 -11.07 -5.63 -1.29
C PHE A 84 -11.91 -4.99 -2.39
N ASN A 85 -13.24 -5.02 -2.22
CA ASN A 85 -14.21 -4.51 -3.20
C ASN A 85 -15.26 -3.56 -2.59
N GLU A 86 -15.02 -3.05 -1.38
CA GLU A 86 -15.94 -2.14 -0.70
C GLU A 86 -15.56 -0.67 -0.90
N SER A 87 -16.55 0.22 -0.83
CA SER A 87 -16.31 1.66 -0.74
C SER A 87 -16.06 2.05 0.71
N ILE A 88 -14.92 2.68 0.96
CA ILE A 88 -14.48 3.11 2.31
C ILE A 88 -14.22 4.61 2.40
N TYR A 89 -14.74 5.41 1.46
CA TYR A 89 -14.59 6.86 1.52
C TYR A 89 -15.05 7.43 2.86
N GLY A 90 -14.23 8.32 3.41
CA GLY A 90 -14.45 8.94 4.71
C GLY A 90 -14.16 8.04 5.92
N THR A 91 -13.80 6.78 5.71
CA THR A 91 -13.41 5.85 6.79
C THR A 91 -11.96 6.13 7.20
N SER A 92 -11.69 6.17 8.51
CA SER A 92 -10.31 6.16 9.02
C SER A 92 -9.75 4.75 8.93
N ILE A 93 -8.53 4.63 8.45
CA ILE A 93 -7.79 3.36 8.39
C ILE A 93 -6.47 3.49 9.15
N TYR A 94 -5.95 2.35 9.58
CA TYR A 94 -4.63 2.22 10.15
C TYR A 94 -3.82 1.24 9.30
N ALA A 95 -2.64 1.64 8.85
CA ALA A 95 -1.77 0.82 8.01
C ALA A 95 -0.36 0.72 8.61
N GLU A 96 0.21 -0.46 8.57
CA GLU A 96 1.57 -0.76 9.03
C GLU A 96 2.43 -1.13 7.82
N ALA A 97 3.52 -0.39 7.60
CA ALA A 97 4.52 -0.74 6.59
C ALA A 97 5.45 -1.82 7.13
N LEU A 98 5.49 -2.96 6.44
CA LEU A 98 6.18 -4.17 6.91
C LEU A 98 7.48 -4.43 6.17
N PHE A 99 7.58 -4.01 4.91
CA PHE A 99 8.79 -4.07 4.10
C PHE A 99 8.72 -3.07 2.96
N LYS A 100 9.88 -2.56 2.54
CA LYS A 100 10.03 -1.74 1.34
C LYS A 100 10.23 -2.67 0.14
N ILE A 101 9.47 -2.45 -0.93
CA ILE A 101 9.56 -3.18 -2.19
C ILE A 101 10.55 -2.49 -3.12
N ARG A 102 10.44 -1.16 -3.25
CA ARG A 102 11.33 -0.32 -4.06
C ARG A 102 11.19 1.17 -3.76
N ASP A 103 12.13 1.96 -4.26
CA ASP A 103 12.03 3.41 -4.33
C ASP A 103 11.03 3.89 -5.41
N GLU A 104 10.72 5.19 -5.40
CA GLU A 104 9.97 5.84 -6.48
C GLU A 104 10.71 5.70 -7.82
N GLN A 105 9.93 5.44 -8.87
CA GLN A 105 10.44 5.29 -10.24
C GLN A 105 9.55 6.09 -11.18
N LYS A 106 10.16 6.74 -12.16
CA LYS A 106 9.44 7.38 -13.28
C LYS A 106 9.20 6.36 -14.38
N PHE A 107 8.04 6.42 -15.01
CA PHE A 107 7.67 5.58 -16.15
C PHE A 107 7.45 6.46 -17.38
N LEU A 108 7.87 5.97 -18.54
CA LEU A 108 7.74 6.68 -19.81
C LEU A 108 6.40 6.36 -20.49
N SER A 109 5.68 5.33 -20.03
CA SER A 109 4.37 4.96 -20.54
C SER A 109 3.45 4.38 -19.45
N VAL A 110 2.14 4.34 -19.75
CA VAL A 110 1.14 3.69 -18.90
C VAL A 110 1.38 2.18 -18.80
N ASP A 111 1.85 1.54 -19.88
CA ASP A 111 2.11 0.09 -19.88
C ASP A 111 3.31 -0.28 -19.02
N GLU A 112 4.37 0.54 -19.02
CA GLU A 112 5.48 0.39 -18.08
C GLU A 112 5.02 0.52 -16.62
N LEU A 113 4.18 1.52 -16.33
CA LEU A 113 3.59 1.70 -15.00
C LEU A 113 2.77 0.49 -14.58
N LYS A 114 1.84 0.01 -15.44
CA LYS A 114 1.02 -1.18 -15.16
C LYS A 114 1.88 -2.43 -14.94
N SER A 115 2.90 -2.63 -15.78
CA SER A 115 3.85 -3.74 -15.65
C SER A 115 4.57 -3.69 -14.30
N GLN A 116 5.01 -2.51 -13.86
CA GLN A 116 5.67 -2.37 -12.58
C GLN A 116 4.71 -2.57 -11.40
N ILE A 117 3.48 -2.05 -11.46
CA ILE A 117 2.48 -2.27 -10.39
C ILE A 117 2.21 -3.77 -10.23
N ASN A 118 2.05 -4.52 -11.32
CA ASN A 118 1.88 -5.97 -11.25
C ASN A 118 3.07 -6.68 -10.60
N LYS A 119 4.30 -6.24 -10.90
CA LYS A 119 5.51 -6.78 -10.24
C LYS A 119 5.50 -6.47 -8.74
N ASP A 120 5.17 -5.24 -8.37
CA ASP A 120 5.10 -4.82 -6.97
C ASP A 120 4.08 -5.66 -6.18
N ILE A 121 2.89 -5.89 -6.75
CA ILE A 121 1.85 -6.76 -6.19
C ILE A 121 2.35 -8.21 -6.07
N ALA A 122 2.96 -8.75 -7.14
CA ALA A 122 3.48 -10.12 -7.13
C ALA A 122 4.57 -10.32 -6.07
N THR A 123 5.49 -9.35 -5.92
CA THR A 123 6.52 -9.35 -4.87
C THR A 123 5.90 -9.32 -3.48
N ALA A 124 4.96 -8.41 -3.23
CA ALA A 124 4.27 -8.31 -1.95
C ALA A 124 3.55 -9.62 -1.59
N THR A 125 2.77 -10.15 -2.52
CA THR A 125 2.04 -11.42 -2.36
C THR A 125 2.97 -12.59 -2.08
N SER A 126 4.11 -12.68 -2.77
CA SER A 126 5.11 -13.73 -2.50
C SER A 126 5.65 -13.63 -1.08
N ILE A 127 6.03 -12.43 -0.63
CA ILE A 127 6.57 -12.20 0.70
C ILE A 127 5.51 -12.53 1.77
N PHE A 128 4.29 -12.04 1.61
CA PHE A 128 3.21 -12.32 2.57
C PHE A 128 2.89 -13.81 2.67
N LYS A 129 2.82 -14.54 1.55
CA LYS A 129 2.61 -16.00 1.54
C LYS A 129 3.69 -16.73 2.32
N SER A 130 4.97 -16.38 2.11
CA SER A 130 6.06 -16.97 2.88
C SER A 130 5.90 -16.75 4.38
N ILE A 131 5.43 -15.56 4.78
CA ILE A 131 5.28 -15.19 6.19
C ILE A 131 4.07 -15.85 6.83
N THR A 132 2.92 -15.88 6.15
CA THR A 132 1.70 -16.54 6.65
C THR A 132 1.91 -18.05 6.75
N GLN A 133 2.62 -18.66 5.79
CA GLN A 133 3.01 -20.08 5.88
C GLN A 133 3.91 -20.37 7.09
N ILE A 134 4.89 -19.51 7.37
CA ILE A 134 5.75 -19.63 8.58
C ILE A 134 4.90 -19.53 9.86
N ARG A 135 3.83 -18.72 9.85
CA ARG A 135 2.93 -18.51 10.98
C ARG A 135 1.82 -19.56 11.11
N GLY A 136 1.65 -20.44 10.11
CA GLY A 136 0.58 -21.43 10.06
C GLY A 136 -0.77 -20.87 9.59
N GLU A 137 -0.79 -19.67 9.02
CA GLU A 137 -1.97 -18.97 8.52
C GLU A 137 -2.22 -19.31 7.03
N ASN A 138 -2.53 -20.57 6.73
CA ASN A 138 -2.55 -21.07 5.34
C ASN A 138 -3.75 -20.60 4.49
N ASN A 139 -4.73 -19.91 5.07
CA ASN A 139 -5.97 -19.50 4.40
C ASN A 139 -6.03 -18.01 4.03
N VAL A 140 -4.89 -17.30 4.07
CA VAL A 140 -4.84 -15.87 3.70
C VAL A 140 -4.82 -15.73 2.17
N SER A 141 -5.79 -14.98 1.66
CA SER A 141 -5.89 -14.60 0.25
C SER A 141 -5.21 -13.25 -0.02
N PHE A 142 -4.72 -13.06 -1.24
CA PHE A 142 -4.03 -11.86 -1.71
C PHE A 142 -4.39 -11.52 -3.18
N ARG A 143 -5.63 -11.81 -3.62
CA ARG A 143 -6.04 -11.57 -5.01
C ARG A 143 -6.35 -10.10 -5.27
#